data_AF-A0A846C5B3-F1
#
_entry.id   AF-A0A846C5B3-F1
#
_cell.length_a   1.000
_cell.length_b   1.000
_cell.length_c   1.000
_cell.angle_alpha   90.00
_cell.angle_beta   90.00
_cell.angle_gamma   90.00
#
_symmetry.space_group_name_H-M   'P 1'
#
loop_
_entity.id
_entity.type
_entity.pdbx_description
1 polymer ?
#
loop_
_entity_poly.entity_id
_entity_poly.type
_entity_poly.pdbx_seq_one_letter_code
_entity_poly.pdbx_strand_id
1 'polypeptide(L)'
;MRFVWNPPPFHGKIYRIKYQNELLYFAGSSNFSQRGLFGNLEFTCKISDTTAINQTETYLNWLLTDNISVNFAKCESFPIIESVKNSRKKISFQKAETKPVIDSKVPYLDISLARVDKQQRSNLNAFFGKGRWNRKTGIVIPRDWFEVEIIVDIATTKNPIYPQGDFVAYTDDGLVFPCRTQGDYHKNLRSRDDLKILGHWIKGKLQQKGVLELFEPVTSQTLEEYGKDYIRIYKLSDSNYYLEF
;
A
#
# COMPACT_ATOMS: atom_id res chain seq x y z
N MET A 1 13.98 15.11 6.68
CA MET A 1 13.24 15.14 7.96
C MET A 1 14.25 15.17 9.09
N ARG A 2 14.02 15.97 10.14
CA ARG A 2 14.90 16.02 11.32
C ARG A 2 14.11 15.70 12.59
N PHE A 3 14.74 15.04 13.55
CA PHE A 3 14.16 14.73 14.85
C PHE A 3 14.85 15.55 15.93
N VAL A 4 14.08 16.32 16.70
CA VAL A 4 14.61 16.98 17.90
C VAL A 4 14.75 15.92 18.97
N TRP A 5 15.95 15.76 19.52
CA TRP A 5 16.28 14.62 20.40
C TRP A 5 16.69 15.04 21.81
N ASN A 6 17.00 16.33 22.02
CA ASN A 6 17.39 16.83 23.34
C ASN A 6 16.18 16.93 24.29
N PRO A 7 16.33 16.53 25.57
CA PRO A 7 15.33 16.80 26.60
C PRO A 7 15.33 18.30 26.99
N PRO A 8 14.17 18.86 27.37
CA PRO A 8 12.84 18.23 27.34
C PRO A 8 12.32 18.03 25.90
N PRO A 9 11.49 17.00 25.64
CA PRO A 9 10.97 16.72 24.30
C PRO A 9 10.28 17.94 23.68
N PHE A 10 10.59 18.21 22.41
CA PHE A 10 9.92 19.27 21.68
C PHE A 10 8.45 18.92 21.41
N HIS A 11 7.54 19.76 21.91
CA HIS A 11 6.11 19.61 21.72
C HIS A 11 5.48 20.80 20.97
N GLY A 12 6.28 21.77 20.52
CA GLY A 12 5.77 22.94 19.79
C GLY A 12 5.15 22.54 18.43
N LYS A 13 4.15 23.31 17.98
CA LYS A 13 3.61 23.21 16.63
C LYS A 13 3.72 24.57 15.97
N ILE A 14 4.71 24.70 15.09
CA ILE A 14 5.08 25.93 14.40
C ILE A 14 5.17 25.62 12.92
N TYR A 15 4.55 26.45 12.10
CA TYR A 15 4.51 26.28 10.65
C TYR A 15 5.15 27.49 9.97
N ARG A 16 6.12 27.23 9.10
CA ARG A 16 6.64 28.18 8.11
C ARG A 16 6.24 27.68 6.73
N ILE A 17 5.32 28.38 6.07
CA ILE A 17 4.72 27.96 4.80
C ILE A 17 5.06 28.99 3.74
N LYS A 18 5.67 28.55 2.64
CA LYS A 18 5.84 29.38 1.44
C LYS A 18 4.55 29.31 0.62
N TYR A 19 3.89 30.44 0.44
CA TYR A 19 2.69 30.56 -0.39
C TYR A 19 2.91 31.68 -1.40
N GLN A 20 2.93 31.33 -2.69
CA GLN A 20 3.35 32.23 -3.76
C GLN A 20 4.75 32.82 -3.46
N ASN A 21 4.87 34.15 -3.38
CA ASN A 21 6.11 34.86 -3.07
C ASN A 21 6.24 35.25 -1.59
N GLU A 22 5.32 34.81 -0.72
CA GLU A 22 5.33 35.15 0.70
C GLU A 22 5.69 33.95 1.58
N LEU A 23 6.32 34.24 2.72
CA LEU A 23 6.50 33.29 3.83
C LEU A 23 5.50 33.63 4.93
N LEU A 24 4.66 32.65 5.25
CA LEU A 24 3.64 32.73 6.28
C LEU A 24 4.06 31.93 7.51
N TYR A 25 3.83 32.48 8.69
CA TYR A 25 4.21 31.88 9.97
C TYR A 25 2.97 31.65 10.83
N PHE A 26 2.86 30.47 11.42
CA PHE A 26 1.78 30.12 12.32
C PHE A 26 2.31 29.37 13.54
N ALA A 27 1.67 29.57 14.69
CA ALA A 27 1.94 28.80 15.90
C ALA A 27 0.64 28.47 16.62
N GLY A 28 0.58 27.30 17.25
CA GLY A 28 -0.65 26.86 17.91
C GLY A 28 -0.61 25.45 18.48
N SER A 29 -1.79 24.86 18.58
CA SER A 29 -2.04 23.52 19.14
C SER A 29 -2.13 22.42 18.06
N SER A 30 -2.45 22.80 16.81
CA SER A 30 -2.60 21.87 15.68
C SER A 30 -1.33 21.08 15.41
N ASN A 31 -1.33 19.77 15.64
CA ASN A 31 -0.30 18.86 15.11
C ASN A 31 -0.43 18.73 13.59
N PHE A 32 0.68 18.46 12.89
CA PHE A 32 0.67 18.24 11.43
C PHE A 32 -0.01 16.90 11.09
N SER A 33 -1.33 16.95 10.98
CA SER A 33 -2.19 15.80 10.73
C SER A 33 -3.54 16.26 10.19
N GLN A 34 -4.28 15.38 9.52
CA GLN A 34 -5.63 15.72 9.03
C GLN A 34 -6.55 16.17 10.17
N ARG A 35 -6.47 15.50 11.34
CA ARG A 35 -7.27 15.89 12.52
C ARG A 35 -6.85 17.25 13.07
N GLY A 36 -5.55 17.49 13.25
CA GLY A 36 -5.07 18.77 13.79
C GLY A 36 -5.33 19.97 12.87
N LEU A 37 -5.48 19.75 11.56
CA LEU A 37 -5.74 20.83 10.60
C LEU A 37 -7.23 21.04 10.26
N PHE A 38 -8.06 19.99 10.33
CA PHE A 38 -9.45 20.04 9.86
C PHE A 38 -10.49 19.35 10.74
N GLY A 39 -10.08 18.54 11.73
CA GLY A 39 -11.01 17.67 12.47
C GLY A 39 -11.19 18.02 13.94
N ASN A 40 -10.11 18.43 14.61
CA ASN A 40 -10.13 18.80 16.02
C ASN A 40 -10.47 20.28 16.18
N LEU A 41 -11.03 20.63 17.33
CA LEU A 41 -11.05 22.01 17.80
C LEU A 41 -9.64 22.38 18.26
N GLU A 42 -8.94 23.17 17.46
CA GLU A 42 -7.56 23.59 17.67
C GLU A 42 -7.47 25.11 17.58
N PHE A 43 -6.52 25.68 18.30
CA PHE A 43 -6.18 27.09 18.26
C PHE A 43 -4.83 27.27 17.57
N THR A 44 -4.82 27.96 16.43
CA THR A 44 -3.62 28.29 15.66
C THR A 44 -3.71 29.72 15.15
N CYS A 45 -2.69 30.52 15.43
CA CYS A 45 -2.63 31.93 15.04
C CYS A 45 -1.57 32.17 13.97
N LYS A 46 -1.90 33.05 13.01
CA LYS A 46 -0.91 33.63 12.12
C LYS A 46 -0.07 34.63 12.89
N ILE A 47 1.24 34.54 12.76
CA ILE A 47 2.18 35.53 13.28
C ILE A 47 2.33 36.61 12.21
N SER A 48 1.95 37.85 12.54
CA SER A 48 1.95 38.99 11.61
C SER A 48 2.98 40.06 11.96
N ASP A 49 3.39 40.15 13.23
CA ASP A 49 4.40 41.11 13.66
C ASP A 49 5.80 40.72 13.18
N THR A 50 6.52 41.68 12.59
CA THR A 50 7.85 41.48 12.01
C THR A 50 8.87 40.99 13.06
N THR A 51 8.80 41.50 14.28
CA THR A 51 9.72 41.10 15.36
C THR A 51 9.49 39.64 15.73
N ALA A 52 8.24 39.25 15.94
CA ALA A 52 7.85 37.88 16.25
C ALA A 52 8.19 36.91 15.10
N ILE A 53 8.03 37.34 13.84
CA ILE A 53 8.45 36.56 12.66
C ILE A 53 9.96 36.31 12.70
N ASN A 54 10.77 37.35 12.91
CA ASN A 54 12.24 37.22 12.96
C ASN A 54 12.70 36.31 14.11
N GLN A 55 12.06 36.42 15.28
CA GLN A 55 12.31 35.55 16.43
C GLN A 55 11.93 34.10 16.12
N THR A 56 10.76 33.88 15.50
CA THR A 56 10.30 32.54 15.09
C THR A 56 11.24 31.91 14.08
N GLU A 57 11.68 32.66 13.08
CA GLU A 57 12.64 32.22 12.07
C GLU A 57 13.98 31.83 12.70
N THR A 58 14.50 32.67 13.61
CA THR A 58 15.72 32.38 14.37
C THR A 58 15.57 31.10 15.18
N TYR A 59 14.44 30.93 15.88
CA TYR A 59 14.16 29.75 16.69
C TYR A 59 14.03 28.47 15.85
N LEU A 60 13.35 28.53 14.70
CA LEU A 60 13.25 27.41 13.77
C LEU A 60 14.62 27.02 13.21
N ASN A 61 15.44 27.99 12.82
CA ASN A 61 16.78 27.73 12.32
C ASN A 61 17.67 27.09 13.41
N TRP A 62 17.54 27.54 14.66
CA TRP A 62 18.18 26.90 15.81
C TRP A 62 17.68 25.48 16.08
N LEU A 63 16.36 25.20 15.98
CA LEU A 63 15.85 23.83 16.13
C LEU A 63 16.42 22.86 15.08
N LEU A 64 16.77 23.37 13.90
CA LEU A 64 17.23 22.58 12.76
C LEU A 64 18.76 22.35 12.74
N THR A 65 19.51 22.86 13.72
CA THR A 65 20.96 22.60 13.82
C THR A 65 21.25 21.19 14.33
N ASP A 66 22.46 20.68 14.02
CA ASP A 66 22.90 19.32 14.37
C ASP A 66 23.08 19.09 15.89
N ASN A 67 23.20 20.14 16.70
CA ASN A 67 23.27 20.04 18.17
C ASN A 67 21.89 19.93 18.85
N ILE A 68 20.78 20.25 18.15
CA ILE A 68 19.42 20.23 18.71
C ILE A 68 18.58 19.13 18.07
N SER A 69 18.74 18.93 16.77
CA SER A 69 18.06 17.89 16.02
C SER A 69 19.05 17.04 15.24
N VAL A 70 18.62 15.86 14.84
CA VAL A 70 19.39 14.96 13.97
C VAL A 70 18.64 14.75 12.67
N ASN A 71 19.34 14.76 11.54
CA ASN A 71 18.75 14.38 10.26
C ASN A 71 18.45 12.88 10.28
N PHE A 72 17.23 12.49 9.92
CA PHE A 72 16.81 11.09 9.86
C PHE A 72 17.79 10.21 9.06
N ALA A 73 18.32 10.73 7.95
CA ALA A 73 19.25 10.00 7.09
C ALA A 73 20.61 9.69 7.76
N LYS A 74 20.95 10.38 8.85
CA LYS A 74 22.17 10.15 9.63
C LYS A 74 21.95 9.22 10.83
N CYS A 75 20.73 8.74 11.04
CA CYS A 75 20.40 7.96 12.22
C CYS A 75 20.56 6.47 11.93
N GLU A 76 21.41 5.80 12.70
CA GLU A 76 21.77 4.40 12.49
C GLU A 76 20.71 3.42 13.01
N SER A 77 20.03 3.76 14.10
CA SER A 77 18.97 2.92 14.68
C SER A 77 17.94 3.74 15.45
N PHE A 78 16.69 3.28 15.44
CA PHE A 78 15.61 3.79 16.28
C PHE A 78 14.79 2.64 16.84
N PRO A 79 14.44 2.67 18.13
CA PRO A 79 13.43 1.75 18.65
C PRO A 79 12.08 2.06 18.00
N ILE A 80 11.58 1.14 17.18
CA ILE A 80 10.22 1.21 16.66
C ILE A 80 9.30 0.78 17.79
N ILE A 81 8.56 1.74 18.37
CA ILE A 81 7.50 1.43 19.33
C ILE A 81 6.29 0.97 18.53
N GLU A 82 5.96 -0.32 18.59
CA GLU A 82 4.75 -0.83 17.95
C GLU A 82 3.52 -0.13 18.51
N SER A 83 2.73 0.51 17.65
CA SER A 83 1.48 1.13 18.09
C SER A 83 0.51 0.02 18.49
N VAL A 84 0.14 -0.04 19.76
CA VAL A 84 -0.85 -1.01 20.31
C VAL A 84 -2.23 -0.88 19.63
N LYS A 85 -2.50 0.26 18.96
CA LYS A 85 -3.74 0.53 18.21
C LYS A 85 -3.65 0.12 16.73
N ASN A 86 -3.28 -1.13 16.44
CA ASN A 86 -3.51 -1.68 15.10
C ASN A 86 -4.99 -2.09 14.95
N SER A 87 -5.87 -1.08 14.81
CA SER A 87 -7.23 -1.28 14.27
C SER A 87 -7.23 -1.29 12.74
N ARG A 88 -6.12 -1.67 12.09
CA ARG A 88 -6.21 -2.14 10.71
C ARG A 88 -7.15 -3.33 10.79
N LYS A 89 -8.33 -3.26 10.15
CA LYS A 89 -9.21 -4.42 9.95
C LYS A 89 -8.28 -5.56 9.51
N LYS A 90 -7.96 -6.48 10.42
CA LYS A 90 -7.15 -7.64 10.08
C LYS A 90 -7.93 -8.31 8.97
N ILE A 91 -7.30 -8.42 7.80
CA ILE A 91 -7.90 -9.20 6.73
C ILE A 91 -7.97 -10.62 7.27
N SER A 92 -9.19 -11.07 7.55
CA SER A 92 -9.44 -12.42 8.04
C SER A 92 -9.44 -13.32 6.82
N PHE A 93 -8.36 -14.05 6.60
CA PHE A 93 -8.36 -15.13 5.63
C PHE A 93 -9.20 -16.28 6.19
N GLN A 94 -10.09 -16.81 5.36
CA GLN A 94 -10.72 -18.08 5.67
C GLN A 94 -9.71 -19.18 5.33
N LYS A 95 -9.53 -20.13 6.25
CA LYS A 95 -8.76 -21.35 5.97
C LYS A 95 -9.74 -22.41 5.48
N ALA A 96 -9.36 -23.13 4.43
CA ALA A 96 -10.12 -24.28 3.99
C ALA A 96 -10.12 -25.35 5.08
N GLU A 97 -11.29 -25.90 5.42
CA GLU A 97 -11.39 -27.07 6.31
C GLU A 97 -10.75 -28.31 5.65
N THR A 98 -10.88 -28.42 4.33
CA THR A 98 -10.25 -29.46 3.51
C THR A 98 -9.67 -28.82 2.25
N LYS A 99 -8.42 -29.18 1.89
CA LYS A 99 -7.82 -28.75 0.64
C LYS A 99 -8.36 -29.61 -0.51
N PRO A 100 -8.78 -29.00 -1.64
CA PRO A 100 -9.11 -29.77 -2.83
C PRO A 100 -7.92 -30.63 -3.26
N VAL A 101 -8.20 -31.89 -3.64
CA VAL A 101 -7.17 -32.77 -4.19
C VAL A 101 -7.01 -32.44 -5.68
N ILE A 102 -5.82 -32.00 -6.07
CA ILE A 102 -5.47 -31.72 -7.46
C ILE A 102 -4.73 -32.94 -8.01
N ASP A 103 -5.35 -33.63 -8.96
CA ASP A 103 -4.72 -34.72 -9.71
C ASP A 103 -4.37 -34.28 -11.14
N SER A 104 -3.71 -35.16 -11.90
CA SER A 104 -3.26 -34.88 -13.26
C SER A 104 -4.39 -34.70 -14.28
N LYS A 105 -5.65 -34.96 -13.91
CA LYS A 105 -6.82 -34.83 -14.80
C LYS A 105 -7.48 -33.46 -14.68
N VAL A 106 -7.21 -32.71 -13.60
CA VAL A 106 -7.79 -31.39 -13.40
C VAL A 106 -7.19 -30.41 -14.41
N PRO A 107 -7.99 -29.81 -15.31
CA PRO A 107 -7.48 -28.91 -16.32
C PRO A 107 -6.99 -27.61 -15.68
N TYR A 108 -5.87 -27.08 -16.19
CA TYR A 108 -5.24 -25.87 -15.67
C TYR A 108 -4.85 -24.87 -16.76
N LEU A 109 -4.61 -23.64 -16.34
CA LEU A 109 -4.15 -22.52 -17.16
C LEU A 109 -3.17 -21.68 -16.36
N ASP A 110 -2.13 -21.19 -17.02
CA ASP A 110 -1.14 -20.29 -16.40
C ASP A 110 -1.45 -18.83 -16.77
N ILE A 111 -1.62 -18.00 -15.75
CA ILE A 111 -1.80 -16.56 -15.88
C ILE A 111 -0.43 -15.90 -15.71
N SER A 112 0.18 -15.47 -16.82
CA SER A 112 1.52 -14.88 -16.81
C SER A 112 1.59 -13.55 -16.07
N LEU A 113 2.58 -13.43 -15.19
CA LEU A 113 3.00 -12.22 -14.49
C LEU A 113 4.30 -11.62 -15.08
N ALA A 114 4.91 -12.26 -16.09
CA ALA A 114 6.20 -11.89 -16.69
C ALA A 114 6.29 -10.46 -17.25
N ARG A 115 5.14 -9.79 -17.46
CA ARG A 115 5.08 -8.39 -17.95
C ARG A 115 5.23 -7.35 -16.84
N VAL A 116 5.56 -7.76 -15.61
CA VAL A 116 5.57 -6.89 -14.42
C VAL A 116 6.44 -5.64 -14.59
N ASP A 117 7.57 -5.72 -15.30
CA ASP A 117 8.45 -4.56 -15.56
C ASP A 117 7.82 -3.49 -16.46
N LYS A 118 6.86 -3.89 -17.30
CA LYS A 118 6.04 -2.96 -18.12
C LYS A 118 4.83 -2.41 -17.35
N GLN A 119 4.63 -2.89 -16.11
CA GLN A 119 3.46 -2.62 -15.28
C GLN A 119 3.84 -1.98 -13.94
N GLN A 120 4.83 -1.08 -13.94
CA GLN A 120 5.39 -0.44 -12.72
C GLN A 120 4.38 0.31 -11.84
N ARG A 121 3.17 0.57 -12.33
CA ARG A 121 2.14 1.39 -11.65
C ARG A 121 0.73 0.79 -11.74
N SER A 122 0.63 -0.50 -12.08
CA SER A 122 -0.62 -1.26 -12.22
C SER A 122 -0.36 -2.72 -11.81
N ASN A 123 -1.36 -3.61 -11.91
CA ASN A 123 -1.21 -5.03 -11.55
C ASN A 123 -0.69 -5.21 -10.12
N LEU A 124 0.40 -5.96 -9.94
CA LEU A 124 1.08 -6.17 -8.66
C LEU A 124 1.60 -4.85 -8.07
N ASN A 125 1.89 -3.87 -8.92
CA ASN A 125 2.45 -2.57 -8.57
C ASN A 125 1.40 -1.45 -8.55
N ALA A 126 0.12 -1.77 -8.37
CA ALA A 126 -0.95 -0.77 -8.32
C ALA A 126 -0.72 0.28 -7.21
N PHE A 127 -0.06 -0.07 -6.11
CA PHE A 127 0.38 0.87 -5.06
C PHE A 127 1.06 2.13 -5.60
N PHE A 128 1.93 2.00 -6.60
CA PHE A 128 2.68 3.11 -7.22
C PHE A 128 1.87 3.89 -8.28
N GLY A 129 0.63 3.45 -8.53
CA GLY A 129 -0.33 4.12 -9.39
C GLY A 129 -0.85 5.43 -8.82
N LYS A 130 -1.70 6.11 -9.61
CA LYS A 130 -2.41 7.28 -9.11
C LYS A 130 -3.38 6.87 -7.99
N GLY A 131 -3.35 7.61 -6.89
CA GLY A 131 -4.32 7.49 -5.81
C GLY A 131 -5.74 7.90 -6.25
N ARG A 132 -6.71 7.58 -5.40
CA ARG A 132 -8.12 7.94 -5.59
C ARG A 132 -8.32 9.41 -5.23
N TRP A 133 -8.52 10.24 -6.26
CA TRP A 133 -8.77 11.67 -6.07
C TRP A 133 -10.25 11.95 -5.87
N ASN A 134 -10.60 12.46 -4.69
CA ASN A 134 -11.92 13.00 -4.44
C ASN A 134 -11.97 14.45 -4.91
N ARG A 135 -12.50 14.68 -6.12
CA ARG A 135 -12.58 16.02 -6.74
C ARG A 135 -13.34 17.05 -5.90
N LYS A 136 -14.29 16.62 -5.05
CA LYS A 136 -15.06 17.53 -4.19
C LYS A 136 -14.23 18.07 -3.03
N THR A 137 -13.38 17.23 -2.44
CA THR A 137 -12.58 17.59 -1.25
C THR A 137 -11.13 17.93 -1.57
N GLY A 138 -10.66 17.65 -2.79
CA GLY A 138 -9.25 17.75 -3.17
C GLY A 138 -8.36 16.63 -2.62
N ILE A 139 -8.87 15.78 -1.72
CA ILE A 139 -8.08 14.73 -1.06
C ILE A 139 -7.73 13.63 -2.06
N VAL A 140 -6.45 13.24 -2.08
CA VAL A 140 -5.95 12.06 -2.80
C VAL A 140 -5.63 10.97 -1.80
N ILE A 141 -6.35 9.86 -1.88
CA ILE A 141 -6.09 8.68 -1.06
C ILE A 141 -5.14 7.76 -1.84
N PRO A 142 -3.92 7.47 -1.38
CA PRO A 142 -3.03 6.54 -2.06
C PRO A 142 -3.65 5.13 -2.12
N ARG A 143 -3.22 4.32 -3.08
CA ARG A 143 -3.63 2.92 -3.14
C ARG A 143 -2.97 2.15 -2.01
N ASP A 144 -3.64 1.11 -1.53
CA ASP A 144 -3.09 0.28 -0.47
C ASP A 144 -1.90 -0.56 -0.99
N TRP A 145 -0.93 -0.88 -0.13
CA TRP A 145 0.23 -1.69 -0.51
C TRP A 145 -0.17 -3.06 -1.07
N PHE A 146 -1.18 -3.68 -0.48
CA PHE A 146 -1.68 -4.98 -0.90
C PHE A 146 -2.79 -4.89 -1.96
N GLU A 147 -3.19 -3.70 -2.39
CA GLU A 147 -4.13 -3.56 -3.50
C GLU A 147 -3.48 -4.05 -4.80
N VAL A 148 -4.08 -5.07 -5.42
CA VAL A 148 -3.67 -5.60 -6.73
C VAL A 148 -4.88 -5.87 -7.60
N GLU A 149 -4.70 -5.81 -8.92
CA GLU A 149 -5.70 -6.21 -9.92
C GLU A 149 -4.95 -6.77 -11.14
N ILE A 150 -4.97 -8.08 -11.33
CA ILE A 150 -4.20 -8.74 -12.40
C ILE A 150 -4.95 -8.57 -13.72
N ILE A 151 -4.32 -7.88 -14.66
CA ILE A 151 -4.84 -7.66 -16.02
C ILE A 151 -4.34 -8.80 -16.90
N VAL A 152 -5.26 -9.72 -17.18
CA VAL A 152 -5.06 -10.93 -17.96
C VAL A 152 -5.23 -10.61 -19.45
N ASP A 153 -4.38 -11.21 -20.30
CA ASP A 153 -4.46 -11.01 -21.75
C ASP A 153 -5.66 -11.74 -22.38
N ILE A 154 -6.05 -11.30 -23.59
CA ILE A 154 -7.25 -11.78 -24.27
C ILE A 154 -7.14 -13.26 -24.69
N ALA A 155 -5.93 -13.77 -24.96
CA ALA A 155 -5.78 -15.19 -25.32
C ALA A 155 -6.08 -16.07 -24.11
N THR A 156 -5.57 -15.68 -22.94
CA THR A 156 -5.85 -16.33 -21.67
C THR A 156 -7.33 -16.19 -21.28
N THR A 157 -7.95 -15.02 -21.44
CA THR A 157 -9.37 -14.83 -21.05
C THR A 157 -10.37 -15.57 -21.93
N LYS A 158 -9.98 -15.92 -23.16
CA LYS A 158 -10.77 -16.75 -24.09
C LYS A 158 -10.63 -18.25 -23.83
N ASN A 159 -9.69 -18.66 -22.98
CA ASN A 159 -9.50 -20.08 -22.67
C ASN A 159 -10.72 -20.62 -21.89
N PRO A 160 -11.30 -21.79 -22.24
CA PRO A 160 -12.45 -22.37 -21.52
C PRO A 160 -12.22 -22.68 -20.04
N ILE A 161 -10.96 -22.76 -19.60
CA ILE A 161 -10.56 -22.95 -18.20
C ILE A 161 -10.64 -21.64 -17.42
N TYR A 162 -10.53 -20.47 -18.08
CA TYR A 162 -10.49 -19.19 -17.40
C TYR A 162 -11.86 -18.83 -16.78
N PRO A 163 -11.93 -18.40 -15.51
CA PRO A 163 -13.18 -18.04 -14.85
C PRO A 163 -13.80 -16.78 -15.46
N GLN A 164 -15.12 -16.81 -15.70
CA GLN A 164 -15.90 -15.66 -16.15
C GLN A 164 -16.92 -15.26 -15.09
N GLY A 165 -16.67 -14.16 -14.37
CA GLY A 165 -17.51 -13.67 -13.29
C GLY A 165 -17.00 -14.07 -11.91
N ASP A 166 -17.94 -14.38 -11.00
CA ASP A 166 -17.65 -14.69 -9.60
C ASP A 166 -17.24 -16.14 -9.43
N PHE A 167 -16.20 -16.38 -8.63
CA PHE A 167 -15.76 -17.72 -8.26
C PHE A 167 -15.08 -17.72 -6.89
N VAL A 168 -14.91 -18.91 -6.31
CA VAL A 168 -14.16 -19.12 -5.07
C VAL A 168 -12.79 -19.68 -5.41
N ALA A 169 -11.75 -19.03 -4.87
CA ALA A 169 -10.37 -19.46 -4.97
C ALA A 169 -9.96 -20.26 -3.72
N TYR A 170 -9.44 -21.47 -3.93
CA TYR A 170 -8.72 -22.26 -2.93
C TYR A 170 -7.24 -22.17 -3.25
N THR A 171 -6.39 -21.85 -2.30
CA THR A 171 -4.97 -21.68 -2.58
C THR A 171 -4.13 -22.86 -2.11
N ASP A 172 -2.95 -23.01 -2.70
CA ASP A 172 -1.94 -24.00 -2.35
C ASP A 172 -1.47 -23.94 -0.89
N ASP A 173 -1.46 -22.76 -0.29
CA ASP A 173 -1.20 -22.54 1.14
C ASP A 173 -2.45 -22.66 2.03
N GLY A 174 -3.62 -23.00 1.47
CA GLY A 174 -4.82 -23.38 2.21
C GLY A 174 -5.76 -22.23 2.59
N LEU A 175 -5.65 -21.08 1.93
CA LEU A 175 -6.58 -19.98 2.06
C LEU A 175 -7.77 -20.17 1.11
N VAL A 176 -8.91 -19.61 1.50
CA VAL A 176 -10.11 -19.54 0.67
C VAL A 176 -10.61 -18.11 0.65
N PHE A 177 -10.89 -17.59 -0.55
CA PHE A 177 -11.47 -16.27 -0.70
C PHE A 177 -12.27 -16.13 -2.00
N PRO A 178 -13.30 -15.26 -2.00
CA PRO A 178 -14.05 -14.98 -3.21
C PRO A 178 -13.22 -14.12 -4.17
N CYS A 179 -13.32 -14.42 -5.45
CA CYS A 179 -12.71 -13.71 -6.56
C CYS A 179 -13.75 -13.32 -7.60
N ARG A 180 -13.37 -12.39 -8.47
CA ARG A 180 -14.18 -11.94 -9.61
C ARG A 180 -13.28 -11.62 -10.80
N THR A 181 -13.70 -12.05 -11.99
CA THR A 181 -13.20 -11.51 -13.26
C THR A 181 -14.20 -10.52 -13.85
N GLN A 182 -13.72 -9.35 -14.29
CA GLN A 182 -14.58 -8.26 -14.76
C GLN A 182 -13.90 -7.34 -15.78
N GLY A 183 -14.64 -6.33 -16.24
CA GLY A 183 -14.19 -5.42 -17.30
C GLY A 183 -14.26 -6.08 -18.68
N ASP A 184 -13.77 -5.36 -19.69
CA ASP A 184 -13.77 -5.88 -21.07
C ASP A 184 -13.09 -7.24 -21.14
N TYR A 185 -13.74 -8.22 -21.76
CA TYR A 185 -13.24 -9.59 -21.92
C TYR A 185 -12.84 -10.28 -20.61
N HIS A 186 -13.45 -9.90 -19.47
CA HIS A 186 -13.12 -10.45 -18.15
C HIS A 186 -11.63 -10.31 -17.77
N LYS A 187 -10.95 -9.29 -18.32
CA LYS A 187 -9.49 -9.11 -18.20
C LYS A 187 -9.01 -8.86 -16.77
N ASN A 188 -9.85 -8.31 -15.89
CA ASN A 188 -9.42 -7.93 -14.55
C ASN A 188 -9.73 -9.04 -13.55
N LEU A 189 -8.70 -9.80 -13.14
CA LEU A 189 -8.75 -10.80 -12.08
C LEU A 189 -8.41 -10.14 -10.73
N ARG A 190 -9.32 -10.27 -9.76
CA ARG A 190 -9.18 -9.68 -8.42
C ARG A 190 -9.92 -10.46 -7.36
N SER A 191 -9.55 -10.29 -6.09
CA SER A 191 -10.39 -10.70 -4.98
C SER A 191 -11.68 -9.86 -4.94
N ARG A 192 -12.79 -10.52 -4.62
CA ARG A 192 -14.09 -9.86 -4.47
C ARG A 192 -14.14 -9.21 -3.08
N ASP A 193 -14.92 -8.13 -2.97
CA ASP A 193 -15.23 -7.40 -1.73
C ASP A 193 -14.05 -6.61 -1.11
N ASP A 194 -12.82 -7.11 -1.19
CA ASP A 194 -11.60 -6.40 -0.80
C ASP A 194 -10.45 -6.70 -1.77
N LEU A 195 -9.99 -5.68 -2.51
CA LEU A 195 -8.89 -5.75 -3.49
C LEU A 195 -7.53 -6.11 -2.88
N LYS A 196 -7.42 -6.10 -1.55
CA LYS A 196 -6.18 -6.40 -0.85
C LYS A 196 -5.97 -7.90 -0.65
N ILE A 197 -7.02 -8.71 -0.63
CA ILE A 197 -6.91 -10.15 -0.29
C ILE A 197 -5.97 -10.88 -1.25
N LEU A 198 -6.19 -10.72 -2.56
CA LEU A 198 -5.32 -11.33 -3.58
C LEU A 198 -3.87 -10.83 -3.46
N GLY A 199 -3.67 -9.55 -3.16
CA GLY A 199 -2.33 -8.99 -3.04
C GLY A 199 -1.63 -9.40 -1.76
N HIS A 200 -2.34 -9.59 -0.66
CA HIS A 200 -1.79 -10.20 0.54
C HIS A 200 -1.34 -11.64 0.29
N TRP A 201 -2.07 -12.40 -0.52
CA TRP A 201 -1.65 -13.74 -0.89
C TRP A 201 -0.37 -13.72 -1.75
N ILE A 202 -0.36 -12.94 -2.84
CA ILE A 202 0.79 -12.88 -3.76
C ILE A 202 2.00 -12.19 -3.11
N LYS A 203 1.86 -10.91 -2.69
CA LYS A 203 2.96 -10.15 -2.10
C LYS A 203 3.37 -10.73 -0.75
N GLY A 204 2.43 -11.25 0.04
CA GLY A 204 2.76 -11.89 1.31
C GLY A 204 3.67 -13.10 1.12
N LYS A 205 3.47 -13.90 0.07
CA LYS A 205 4.38 -15.00 -0.28
C LYS A 205 5.76 -14.52 -0.73
N LEU A 206 5.82 -13.48 -1.58
CA LEU A 206 7.08 -12.84 -1.97
C LEU A 206 7.86 -12.30 -0.76
N GLN A 207 7.17 -11.62 0.16
CA GLN A 207 7.75 -11.09 1.40
C GLN A 207 8.22 -12.21 2.34
N GLN A 208 7.43 -13.29 2.50
CA GLN A 208 7.82 -14.45 3.31
C GLN A 208 9.06 -15.18 2.76
N LYS A 209 9.22 -15.19 1.42
CA LYS A 209 10.41 -15.73 0.77
C LYS A 209 11.63 -14.79 0.88
N GLY A 210 11.42 -13.53 1.25
CA GLY A 210 12.48 -12.52 1.41
C GLY A 210 12.92 -11.85 0.11
N VAL A 211 12.14 -11.99 -0.98
CA VAL A 211 12.47 -11.44 -2.32
C VAL A 211 11.76 -10.11 -2.61
N LEU A 212 10.97 -9.61 -1.67
CA LEU A 212 10.24 -8.35 -1.77
C LEU A 212 10.20 -7.65 -0.41
N GLU A 213 10.66 -6.41 -0.33
CA GLU A 213 10.46 -5.58 0.86
C GLU A 213 9.20 -4.70 0.76
N LEU A 214 8.79 -4.16 1.90
CA LEU A 214 7.64 -3.26 1.97
C LEU A 214 7.93 -1.98 1.16
N PHE A 215 7.01 -1.62 0.26
CA PHE A 215 7.10 -0.44 -0.61
C PHE A 215 8.12 -0.52 -1.74
N GLU A 216 8.60 -1.72 -2.07
CA GLU A 216 9.38 -1.96 -3.29
C GLU A 216 8.49 -2.41 -4.47
N PRO A 217 8.86 -2.08 -5.73
CA PRO A 217 8.15 -2.63 -6.87
C PRO A 217 8.46 -4.13 -7.02
N VAL A 218 7.45 -4.92 -7.35
CA VAL A 218 7.67 -6.28 -7.86
C VAL A 218 8.29 -6.13 -9.25
N THR A 219 9.40 -6.80 -9.51
CA THR A 219 10.11 -6.81 -10.80
C THR A 219 10.18 -8.23 -11.36
N SER A 220 10.68 -8.37 -12.60
CA SER A 220 11.01 -9.69 -13.15
C SER A 220 12.02 -10.44 -12.26
N GLN A 221 13.03 -9.74 -11.75
CA GLN A 221 14.00 -10.30 -10.80
C GLN A 221 13.31 -10.82 -9.53
N THR A 222 12.35 -10.09 -8.96
CA THR A 222 11.56 -10.57 -7.81
C THR A 222 10.88 -11.92 -8.09
N LEU A 223 10.29 -12.08 -9.29
CA LEU A 223 9.59 -13.31 -9.68
C LEU A 223 10.55 -14.45 -10.02
N GLU A 224 11.71 -14.13 -10.60
CA GLU A 224 12.79 -15.09 -10.88
C GLU A 224 13.38 -15.64 -9.58
N GLU A 225 13.72 -14.77 -8.62
CA GLU A 225 14.22 -15.17 -7.30
C GLU A 225 13.17 -15.93 -6.48
N TYR A 226 11.88 -15.61 -6.66
CA TYR A 226 10.78 -16.40 -6.11
C TYR A 226 10.72 -17.81 -6.73
N GLY A 227 11.08 -17.93 -8.01
CA GLY A 227 11.05 -19.16 -8.80
C GLY A 227 9.72 -19.38 -9.56
N LYS A 228 8.84 -18.37 -9.63
CA LYS A 228 7.58 -18.46 -10.37
C LYS A 228 7.09 -17.09 -10.84
N ASP A 229 6.76 -16.99 -12.13
CA ASP A 229 6.30 -15.78 -12.81
C ASP A 229 4.88 -15.93 -13.39
N TYR A 230 4.09 -16.88 -12.88
CA TYR A 230 2.70 -17.09 -13.26
C TYR A 230 1.87 -17.54 -12.05
N ILE A 231 0.56 -17.29 -12.11
CA ILE A 231 -0.41 -17.92 -11.22
C ILE A 231 -1.05 -19.07 -12.00
N ARG A 232 -0.91 -20.29 -11.50
CA ARG A 232 -1.60 -21.43 -12.11
C ARG A 232 -3.00 -21.54 -11.53
N ILE A 233 -4.00 -21.62 -12.40
CA ILE A 233 -5.39 -21.80 -12.02
C ILE A 233 -5.90 -23.15 -12.53
N TYR A 234 -6.44 -23.96 -11.63
CA TYR A 234 -7.05 -25.25 -11.94
C TYR A 234 -8.57 -25.12 -11.84
N LYS A 235 -9.30 -25.58 -12.86
CA LYS A 235 -10.77 -25.54 -12.87
C LYS A 235 -11.34 -26.77 -12.16
N LEU A 236 -11.85 -26.57 -10.95
CA LEU A 236 -12.52 -27.63 -10.17
C LEU A 236 -14.00 -27.74 -10.57
N SER A 237 -14.66 -26.59 -10.73
CA SER A 237 -15.99 -26.45 -11.31
C SER A 237 -16.17 -25.05 -11.88
N ASP A 238 -17.34 -24.71 -12.42
CA ASP A 238 -17.58 -23.37 -12.98
C ASP A 238 -17.48 -22.24 -11.94
N SER A 239 -17.62 -22.55 -10.64
CA SER A 239 -17.58 -21.56 -9.55
C SER A 239 -16.45 -21.80 -8.54
N ASN A 240 -15.62 -22.84 -8.70
CA ASN A 240 -14.54 -23.17 -7.78
C ASN A 240 -13.25 -23.43 -8.54
N TYR A 241 -12.18 -22.77 -8.09
CA TYR A 241 -10.86 -22.86 -8.70
C TYR A 241 -9.80 -23.04 -7.64
N TYR A 242 -8.75 -23.79 -7.98
CA TYR A 242 -7.56 -23.87 -7.16
C TYR A 242 -6.45 -23.01 -7.76
N LEU A 243 -5.82 -22.18 -6.94
CA LEU A 243 -4.79 -21.23 -7.32
C LEU A 243 -3.46 -21.65 -6.68
N GLU A 244 -2.42 -21.67 -7.50
CA GLU A 244 -1.07 -21.97 -7.06
C GLU A 244 -0.13 -20.83 -7.47
N PHE A 245 0.66 -20.36 -6.52
CA PHE A 245 1.68 -19.33 -6.73
C PHE A 245 2.91 -19.63 -5.88
#